data_AF-A0A7S0HSY8-F1
#
_entry.id   AF-A0A7S0HSY8-F1
#
_cell.length_a   1.000
_cell.length_b   1.000
_cell.length_c   1.000
_cell.angle_alpha   90.00
_cell.angle_beta   90.00
_cell.angle_gamma   90.00
#
_symmetry.space_group_name_H-M   'P 1'
#
loop_
_entity.id
_entity.type
_entity.pdbx_description
1 polymer ?
#
loop_
_entity_poly.entity_id
_entity_poly.type
_entity_poly.pdbx_seq_one_letter_code
_entity_poly.pdbx_strand_id
1 'polypeptide(L)'
;MWEAARSGNMAAVQALKGKGANPQWFNPWEPPGRGMQFNALHMASGAGHIEIVRYLVEKCKVDFTAKCDYGPTALEYAEGRDRGGTSKEAVVSLLQASTTEYYEMLRIQFEAAEMKRLEGMRKVKAEADAKKSGAKTQPMGDAYPVSADK
;
A
#
# COMPACT_ATOMS: atom_id res chain seq x y z
N MET A 1 10.78 21.05 9.67
CA MET A 1 10.49 19.74 10.29
C MET A 1 11.66 18.78 10.12
N TRP A 2 12.23 18.66 8.92
CA TRP A 2 13.41 17.84 8.64
C TRP A 2 14.61 18.11 9.55
N GLU A 3 14.88 19.35 9.93
CA GLU A 3 16.00 19.69 10.82
C GLU A 3 15.76 19.21 12.27
N ALA A 4 14.52 19.33 12.76
CA ALA A 4 14.11 18.77 14.05
C ALA A 4 14.21 17.23 14.04
N ALA A 5 13.83 16.60 12.92
CA ALA A 5 13.95 15.17 12.73
C ALA A 5 15.41 14.70 12.71
N ARG A 6 16.31 15.41 12.01
CA ARG A 6 17.76 15.13 11.95
C ARG A 6 18.41 15.18 13.33
N SER A 7 18.00 16.14 14.16
CA SER A 7 18.57 16.40 15.49
C SER A 7 17.93 15.56 16.61
N GLY A 8 16.91 14.75 16.32
CA GLY A 8 16.25 13.92 17.34
C GLY A 8 15.25 14.69 18.21
N ASN A 9 14.87 15.91 17.82
CA ASN A 9 13.98 16.75 18.61
C ASN A 9 12.50 16.41 18.36
N MET A 10 12.00 15.38 19.04
CA MET A 10 10.60 14.93 18.94
C MET A 10 9.60 16.05 19.27
N ALA A 11 9.86 16.84 20.32
CA ALA A 11 8.97 17.93 20.73
C ALA A 11 8.80 18.97 19.60
N ALA A 12 9.90 19.34 18.94
CA ALA A 12 9.85 20.25 17.80
C ALA A 12 9.17 19.62 16.58
N VAL A 13 9.35 18.32 16.32
CA VAL A 13 8.63 17.61 15.24
C VAL A 13 7.12 17.67 15.46
N GLN A 14 6.65 17.33 16.67
CA GLN A 14 5.23 17.38 17.02
C GLN A 14 4.67 18.80 16.98
N ALA A 15 5.40 19.79 17.51
CA ALA A 15 4.99 21.19 17.47
C ALA A 15 4.88 21.71 16.04
N LEU A 16 5.82 21.37 15.16
CA LEU A 16 5.77 21.75 13.75
C LEU A 16 4.59 21.09 13.04
N LYS A 17 4.30 19.80 13.32
CA LYS A 17 3.12 19.12 12.78
C LYS A 17 1.82 19.80 13.25
N GLY A 18 1.72 20.18 14.53
CA GLY A 18 0.59 20.90 15.09
C GLY A 18 0.38 22.28 14.47
N LYS A 19 1.45 22.94 14.01
CA LYS A 19 1.39 24.20 13.23
C LYS A 19 1.01 24.01 11.76
N GLY A 20 0.72 22.78 11.32
CA GLY A 20 0.34 22.48 9.93
C GLY A 20 1.52 22.18 9.00
N ALA A 21 2.73 21.96 9.51
CA ALA A 21 3.84 21.55 8.66
C ALA A 21 3.51 20.22 7.96
N ASN A 22 3.68 20.18 6.63
CA ASN A 22 3.49 18.97 5.86
C ASN A 22 4.71 18.04 6.01
N PRO A 23 4.57 16.84 6.58
CA PRO A 23 5.68 15.92 6.80
C PRO A 23 6.16 15.24 5.51
N GLN A 24 5.39 15.32 4.42
CA GLN A 24 5.76 14.79 3.10
C GLN A 24 6.70 15.73 2.34
N TRP A 25 6.77 17.00 2.72
CA TRP A 25 7.59 17.97 2.00
C TRP A 25 9.07 17.68 2.20
N PHE A 26 9.79 17.82 1.09
CA PHE A 26 11.23 17.80 1.05
C PHE A 26 11.77 19.19 1.40
N ASN A 27 12.96 19.25 1.97
CA ASN A 27 13.64 20.52 2.17
C ASN A 27 13.97 21.17 0.82
N PRO A 28 14.02 22.51 0.74
CA PRO A 28 14.47 23.18 -0.46
C PRO A 28 15.92 22.79 -0.79
N TRP A 29 16.25 22.78 -2.08
CA TRP A 29 17.61 22.59 -2.54
C TRP A 29 18.53 23.72 -2.04
N GLU A 30 19.72 23.39 -1.51
CA GLU A 30 20.70 24.33 -0.95
C GLU A 30 22.02 24.31 -1.74
N PRO A 31 22.33 25.34 -2.57
CA PRO A 31 23.66 25.57 -3.12
C PRO A 31 24.57 26.38 -2.19
N PRO A 32 25.89 26.10 -2.14
CA PRO A 32 26.60 24.95 -2.67
C PRO A 32 26.84 23.94 -1.54
N GLY A 33 26.01 22.90 -1.38
CA GLY A 33 26.29 21.93 -0.32
C GLY A 33 25.33 20.76 -0.11
N ARG A 34 24.14 20.75 -0.69
CA ARG A 34 23.27 19.57 -0.65
C ARG A 34 22.62 19.36 -2.01
N GLY A 35 23.22 18.51 -2.83
CA GLY A 35 22.65 18.09 -4.11
C GLY A 35 21.39 17.23 -3.99
N MET A 36 20.87 17.00 -2.77
CA MET A 36 19.74 16.12 -2.50
C MET A 36 18.72 16.84 -1.61
N GLN A 37 17.44 16.72 -1.97
CA GLN A 37 16.31 17.17 -1.15
C GLN A 37 15.84 16.01 -0.27
N PHE A 38 15.58 16.23 1.02
CA PHE A 38 15.17 15.21 1.98
C PHE A 38 13.92 15.65 2.72
N ASN A 39 12.99 14.72 2.94
CA ASN A 39 11.89 14.95 3.88
C ASN A 39 12.32 14.63 5.32
N ALA A 40 11.40 14.80 6.27
CA ALA A 40 11.68 14.54 7.68
C ALA A 40 12.01 13.08 7.98
N LEU A 41 11.44 12.13 7.23
CA LEU A 41 11.68 10.71 7.43
C LEU A 41 13.09 10.31 7.01
N HIS A 42 13.59 10.76 5.85
CA HIS A 42 14.99 10.53 5.44
C HIS A 42 15.97 10.99 6.53
N MET A 43 15.77 12.20 7.05
CA MET A 43 16.64 12.76 8.08
C MET A 43 16.59 12.00 9.40
N ALA A 44 15.40 11.59 9.86
CA ALA A 44 15.26 10.77 11.07
C ALA A 44 15.89 9.39 10.88
N SER A 45 15.66 8.75 9.73
CA SER A 45 16.15 7.41 9.43
C SER A 45 17.68 7.35 9.33
N GLY A 46 18.28 8.27 8.58
CA GLY A 46 19.74 8.35 8.46
C GLY A 46 20.45 8.72 9.77
N ALA A 47 19.74 9.38 10.70
CA ALA A 47 20.24 9.72 12.02
C ALA A 47 19.91 8.68 13.10
N GLY A 48 19.08 7.66 12.80
CA GLY A 48 18.74 6.58 13.73
C GLY A 48 17.69 6.93 14.80
N HIS A 49 16.87 7.97 14.58
CA HIS A 49 15.87 8.41 15.58
C HIS A 49 14.56 7.61 15.48
N ILE A 50 14.55 6.40 16.03
CA ILE A 50 13.47 5.40 15.91
C ILE A 50 12.10 5.98 16.31
N GLU A 51 12.02 6.72 17.41
CA GLU A 51 10.76 7.27 17.91
C GLU A 51 10.16 8.26 16.90
N ILE A 52 11.00 9.08 16.27
CA ILE A 52 10.58 10.03 15.25
C ILE A 52 10.16 9.29 13.97
N VAL A 53 10.91 8.26 13.55
CA VAL A 53 10.55 7.40 12.42
C VAL A 53 9.17 6.78 12.66
N ARG A 54 8.95 6.17 13.83
CA ARG A 54 7.67 5.58 14.22
C ARG A 54 6.53 6.60 14.16
N TYR A 55 6.73 7.78 14.74
CA TYR A 55 5.73 8.85 14.70
C TYR A 55 5.40 9.29 13.27
N LEU A 56 6.41 9.44 12.40
CA LEU A 56 6.22 9.86 11.02
C LEU A 56 5.47 8.81 10.19
N VAL A 57 5.80 7.52 10.33
CA VAL A 57 5.14 6.42 9.62
C VAL A 57 3.73 6.17 10.16
N GLU A 58 3.60 5.92 11.47
CA GLU A 58 2.35 5.45 12.05
C GLU A 58 1.31 6.57 12.20
N LYS A 59 1.73 7.76 12.65
CA LYS A 59 0.82 8.87 12.98
C LYS A 59 0.70 9.88 11.84
N CYS A 60 1.81 10.21 11.18
CA CYS A 60 1.78 11.20 10.10
C CYS A 60 1.53 10.61 8.72
N LYS A 61 1.55 9.27 8.58
CA LYS A 61 1.34 8.55 7.31
C LYS A 61 2.27 9.06 6.21
N VAL A 62 3.52 9.33 6.58
CA VAL A 62 4.56 9.74 5.62
C VAL A 62 4.79 8.60 4.65
N ASP A 63 4.93 8.93 3.37
CA ASP A 63 5.28 7.95 2.36
C ASP A 63 6.75 7.56 2.55
N PHE A 64 6.95 6.35 3.09
CA PHE A 64 8.27 5.80 3.35
C PHE A 64 8.94 5.23 2.09
N THR A 65 8.20 5.12 0.98
CA THR A 65 8.71 4.69 -0.32
C THR A 65 9.18 5.87 -1.19
N ALA A 66 8.88 7.10 -0.77
CA ALA A 66 9.31 8.30 -1.46
C ALA A 66 10.84 8.39 -1.51
N LYS A 67 11.38 8.63 -2.71
CA LYS A 67 12.81 8.82 -2.96
C LYS A 67 13.18 10.29 -2.89
N CYS A 68 14.36 10.60 -2.36
CA CYS A 68 14.94 11.93 -2.54
C CYS A 68 15.42 12.14 -3.98
N ASP A 69 15.51 13.41 -4.41
CA ASP A 69 16.08 13.77 -5.72
C ASP A 69 17.48 13.16 -5.88
N TYR A 70 17.65 12.35 -6.94
CA TYR A 70 18.87 11.62 -7.31
C TYR A 70 19.36 10.56 -6.32
N GLY A 71 18.52 10.08 -5.40
CA GLY A 71 19.02 9.26 -4.32
C GLY A 71 18.04 8.23 -3.73
N PRO A 72 18.32 7.81 -2.49
CA PRO A 72 17.64 6.69 -1.84
C PRO A 72 16.25 7.03 -1.26
N THR A 73 15.48 5.98 -0.96
CA THR A 73 14.35 6.02 -0.01
C THR A 73 14.84 6.24 1.43
N ALA A 74 13.92 6.45 2.37
CA ALA A 74 14.29 6.57 3.79
C ALA A 74 14.98 5.31 4.36
N LEU A 75 14.62 4.11 3.87
CA LEU A 75 15.26 2.84 4.25
C LEU A 75 16.70 2.77 3.72
N GLU A 76 16.86 2.94 2.41
CA GLU A 76 18.18 2.91 1.75
C GLU A 76 19.11 4.01 2.31
N TYR A 77 18.55 5.16 2.72
CA TYR A 77 19.31 6.24 3.36
C TYR A 77 19.76 5.89 4.79
N ALA A 78 19.00 5.06 5.51
CA ALA A 78 19.39 4.52 6.81
C ALA A 78 20.54 3.51 6.67
N GLU A 79 20.52 2.71 5.60
CA GLU A 79 21.52 1.68 5.30
C GLU A 79 22.84 2.26 4.76
N GLY A 80 22.78 3.28 3.89
CA GLY A 80 23.96 3.79 3.16
C GLY A 80 24.83 4.81 3.89
N ARG A 81 24.36 5.45 4.97
CA ARG A 81 25.14 6.44 5.74
C ARG A 81 25.83 5.75 6.91
N ASP A 82 27.11 5.37 6.75
CA ASP A 82 27.91 4.90 7.88
C ASP A 82 28.32 6.08 8.78
N ARG A 83 27.63 6.17 9.92
CA ARG A 83 27.99 6.94 11.12
C ARG A 83 27.42 6.13 12.28
N GLY A 84 28.28 5.32 12.90
CA GLY A 84 27.95 4.19 13.76
C GLY A 84 26.98 4.47 14.90
N GLY A 85 25.96 3.62 15.00
CA GLY A 85 25.04 3.57 16.13
C GLY A 85 24.00 2.46 15.94
N THR A 86 23.84 1.64 16.97
CA THR A 86 22.89 0.51 17.11
C THR A 86 21.40 0.88 16.93
N SER A 87 21.11 2.17 16.80
CA SER A 87 19.76 2.70 16.60
C SER A 87 19.27 2.53 15.15
N LYS A 88 20.16 2.25 14.20
CA LYS A 88 19.82 2.13 12.77
C LYS A 88 19.20 0.78 12.44
N GLU A 89 19.64 -0.30 13.06
CA GLU A 89 19.11 -1.64 12.85
C GLU A 89 17.62 -1.71 13.18
N ALA A 90 17.21 -1.04 14.26
CA ALA A 90 15.81 -0.94 14.65
C ALA A 90 14.99 -0.05 13.69
N VAL A 91 15.57 1.03 13.14
CA VAL A 91 14.93 1.83 12.08
C VAL A 91 14.74 1.00 10.82
N VAL A 92 15.80 0.30 10.38
CA VAL A 92 15.79 -0.58 9.20
C VAL A 92 14.73 -1.65 9.38
N SER A 93 14.71 -2.33 10.52
CA SER A 93 13.71 -3.36 10.85
C SER A 93 12.28 -2.81 10.82
N LEU A 94 12.05 -1.61 11.38
CA LEU A 94 10.72 -0.97 11.39
C LEU A 94 10.26 -0.64 9.96
N LEU A 95 11.13 -0.05 9.14
CA LEU A 95 10.81 0.31 7.76
C LEU A 95 10.62 -0.93 6.87
N GLN A 96 11.44 -1.97 7.06
CA GLN A 96 11.28 -3.26 6.37
C GLN A 96 9.96 -3.92 6.72
N ALA A 97 9.59 -4.01 8.01
CA ALA A 97 8.30 -4.55 8.42
C ALA A 97 7.14 -3.77 7.77
N SER A 98 7.23 -2.44 7.75
CA SER A 98 6.22 -1.58 7.11
C SER A 98 6.11 -1.83 5.60
N THR A 99 7.23 -2.09 4.90
CA THR A 99 7.21 -2.44 3.46
C THR A 99 6.57 -3.80 3.20
N THR A 100 6.87 -4.81 4.03
CA THR A 100 6.30 -6.15 3.89
C THR A 100 4.79 -6.13 4.11
N GLU A 101 4.32 -5.47 5.18
CA GLU A 101 2.89 -5.30 5.46
C GLU A 101 2.15 -4.62 4.28
N TYR A 102 2.78 -3.62 3.67
CA TYR A 102 2.23 -2.92 2.51
C TYR A 102 2.05 -3.85 1.30
N TYR A 103 3.05 -4.66 0.95
CA TYR A 103 2.98 -5.58 -0.17
C TYR A 103 2.06 -6.79 0.10
N GLU A 104 2.01 -7.30 1.33
CA GLU A 104 1.08 -8.37 1.72
C GLU A 104 -0.38 -7.89 1.63
N MET A 105 -0.67 -6.69 2.11
CA MET A 105 -1.98 -6.06 1.95
C MET A 105 -2.37 -5.94 0.46
N LEU A 106 -1.47 -5.42 -0.40
CA LEU A 106 -1.72 -5.30 -1.84
C LEU A 106 -1.97 -6.65 -2.50
N ARG A 107 -1.17 -7.67 -2.16
CA ARG A 107 -1.34 -9.03 -2.67
C ARG A 107 -2.73 -9.59 -2.31
N ILE A 108 -3.14 -9.49 -1.05
CA ILE A 108 -4.45 -9.95 -0.58
C ILE A 108 -5.58 -9.19 -1.30
N GLN A 109 -5.45 -7.87 -1.48
CA GLN A 109 -6.45 -7.07 -2.20
C GLN A 109 -6.59 -7.50 -3.67
N PHE A 110 -5.47 -7.78 -4.34
CA PHE A 110 -5.49 -8.25 -5.72
C PHE A 110 -6.11 -9.65 -5.84
N GLU A 111 -5.73 -10.58 -4.96
CA GLU A 111 -6.30 -11.93 -4.88
C GLU A 111 -7.81 -11.88 -4.57
N ALA A 112 -8.24 -11.02 -3.64
CA ALA A 112 -9.66 -10.83 -3.30
C ALA A 112 -10.48 -10.23 -4.46
N ALA A 113 -9.91 -9.28 -5.21
CA ALA A 113 -10.55 -8.70 -6.39
C ALA A 113 -10.75 -9.75 -7.49
N GLU A 114 -9.74 -10.59 -7.73
CA GLU A 114 -9.82 -11.67 -8.72
C GLU A 114 -10.82 -12.76 -8.31
N MET A 115 -10.82 -13.16 -7.02
CA MET A 115 -11.82 -14.10 -6.49
C MET A 115 -13.25 -13.58 -6.64
N LYS A 116 -13.49 -12.30 -6.38
CA LYS A 116 -14.79 -11.66 -6.56
C LYS A 116 -15.24 -11.66 -8.02
N ARG A 117 -14.31 -11.43 -8.96
CA ARG A 117 -14.57 -11.51 -10.41
C ARG A 117 -14.92 -12.93 -10.85
N LEU A 118 -14.15 -13.93 -10.41
CA LEU A 118 -14.39 -15.35 -10.73
C LEU A 118 -15.72 -15.85 -10.18
N GLU A 119 -16.08 -15.47 -8.95
CA GLU A 119 -17.37 -15.79 -8.34
C GLU A 119 -18.54 -15.18 -9.13
N GLY A 120 -18.39 -13.93 -9.58
CA GLY A 120 -19.36 -13.30 -10.48
C GLY A 120 -19.53 -14.07 -11.79
N MET A 121 -18.43 -14.51 -12.41
CA MET A 121 -18.46 -15.31 -13.65
C MET A 121 -19.11 -16.68 -13.45
N ARG A 122 -18.86 -17.34 -12.31
CA ARG A 122 -19.50 -18.62 -11.96
C ARG A 122 -21.02 -18.47 -11.82
N LYS A 123 -21.49 -17.40 -11.17
CA LYS A 123 -22.93 -17.11 -11.03
C LYS A 123 -23.62 -16.89 -12.37
N VAL A 124 -23.03 -16.05 -13.25
CA VAL A 124 -23.55 -15.82 -14.61
C VAL A 124 -23.63 -17.12 -15.41
N LYS A 125 -22.60 -17.97 -15.29
CA LYS A 125 -22.59 -19.29 -15.96
C LYS A 125 -23.70 -20.20 -15.42
N ALA A 126 -23.87 -20.29 -14.09
CA ALA A 126 -24.91 -21.09 -13.46
C ALA A 126 -26.33 -20.62 -13.86
N GLU A 127 -26.57 -19.31 -13.95
CA GLU A 127 -27.85 -18.76 -14.41
C GLU A 127 -28.12 -19.04 -15.89
N ALA A 128 -27.08 -18.95 -16.74
CA ALA A 128 -27.19 -19.30 -18.16
C ALA A 128 -27.50 -20.79 -18.35
N ASP A 129 -26.86 -21.66 -17.56
CA ASP A 129 -27.10 -23.10 -17.60
C ASP A 129 -28.51 -23.46 -17.06
N ALA A 130 -28.99 -22.77 -16.01
CA ALA A 130 -30.36 -22.92 -15.50
C ALA A 130 -31.43 -22.45 -16.51
N LYS A 131 -31.16 -21.36 -17.26
CA LYS A 131 -32.04 -20.92 -18.36
C LYS A 131 -32.08 -21.91 -19.52
N LYS A 132 -30.96 -22.59 -19.81
CA LYS A 132 -30.91 -23.66 -20.83
C LYS A 132 -31.64 -24.93 -20.41
N SER A 133 -31.61 -25.28 -19.12
CA SER A 133 -32.34 -26.47 -18.62
C SER A 133 -33.85 -26.24 -18.51
N GLY A 134 -34.30 -25.01 -18.23
CA GLY A 134 -35.71 -24.63 -18.20
C GLY A 134 -36.42 -24.58 -19.57
N ALA A 135 -35.67 -24.55 -20.68
CA ALA A 135 -36.23 -24.46 -22.04
C ALA A 135 -36.65 -25.81 -22.66
N LYS A 136 -36.51 -26.94 -21.95
CA LYS A 136 -36.74 -28.30 -22.50
C LYS A 136 -38.14 -28.90 -22.29
N THR A 137 -39.12 -28.18 -21.76
CA THR A 137 -40.50 -28.70 -21.63
C THR A 137 -41.42 -28.10 -22.70
N GLN A 138 -41.38 -28.64 -23.92
CA GLN A 138 -42.54 -28.58 -24.82
C GLN A 138 -43.38 -29.84 -24.54
N PRO A 139 -44.71 -29.75 -24.36
CA PRO A 139 -45.53 -30.94 -24.27
C PRO A 139 -45.52 -31.61 -25.65
N MET A 140 -45.06 -32.86 -25.71
CA MET A 140 -45.34 -33.75 -26.84
C MET A 140 -46.86 -33.87 -26.93
N GLY A 141 -47.47 -33.17 -27.89
CA GLY A 141 -48.85 -33.38 -28.26
C GLY A 141 -49.01 -34.80 -28.77
N ASP A 142 -49.89 -35.54 -28.12
CA ASP A 142 -50.10 -36.97 -28.30
C ASP A 142 -50.40 -37.36 -29.75
N ALA A 143 -49.77 -38.46 -30.15
CA ALA A 143 -50.09 -39.20 -31.36
C ALA A 143 -51.53 -39.75 -31.30
N TYR A 144 -52.19 -39.71 -32.45
CA TYR A 144 -53.48 -40.31 -32.80
C TYR A 144 -53.79 -41.67 -32.16
N PRO A 145 -55.09 -42.01 -32.04
CA PRO A 145 -55.52 -43.35 -32.42
C PRO A 145 -56.59 -43.35 -33.52
N VAL A 146 -56.21 -44.03 -34.60
CA VAL A 146 -56.91 -45.02 -35.44
C VAL A 146 -58.41 -45.31 -35.16
N SER A 147 -59.18 -45.23 -36.26
CA SER A 147 -60.32 -46.09 -36.70
C SER A 147 -61.76 -45.94 -36.18
N ALA A 148 -62.66 -46.21 -37.15
CA ALA A 148 -64.07 -46.68 -37.10
C ALA A 148 -65.11 -45.59 -36.76
N ASP A 149 -66.23 -45.39 -37.48
CA ASP A 149 -67.14 -46.36 -38.11
C ASP A 149 -68.11 -45.67 -39.12
N LYS A 150 -68.51 -46.48 -40.12
CA LYS A 150 -69.72 -46.48 -41.00
C LYS A 150 -70.05 -45.29 -41.91
#